data_AF-A0A8J7KLR6-F1
#
_entry.id   AF-A0A8J7KLR6-F1
#
_cell.length_a   1.000
_cell.length_b   1.000
_cell.length_c   1.000
_cell.angle_alpha   90.00
_cell.angle_beta   90.00
_cell.angle_gamma   90.00
#
_symmetry.space_group_name_H-M   'P 1'
#
loop_
_entity.id
_entity.type
_entity.pdbx_description
1 polymer ?
#
loop_
_entity_poly.entity_id
_entity_poly.type
_entity_poly.pdbx_seq_one_letter_code
_entity_poly.pdbx_strand_id
1 'polypeptide(L)'
;MGTSLGWLKGQVDNISFDESLFHISYGDNKYIFGAIHTVEEDEVDIFAISSIYDTIIDLNTKIKYSFDAVVKCNPSENLMEHKMFEKPSENEMKALYYIENMIFRTSTLWDMLAQLCNVFWKINRPIDKIYTGAFFHDYSQGKNKKIFAKDVYNYFKETDEIKGDLEKWKGNFEYIKEYRNKMTHRNSPNITSLSNFGMQLRPPAIFILKRVTEDYLKAIKFIKRILDDIFTELEKGTPSE
;
A
#
# COMPACT_ATOMS: atom_id res chain seq x y z
N MET A 1 4.39 -6.26 -24.90
CA MET A 1 3.92 -5.50 -23.72
C MET A 1 3.98 -4.03 -24.09
N GLY A 2 2.94 -3.26 -23.80
CA GLY A 2 2.96 -1.83 -24.08
C GLY A 2 3.96 -1.07 -23.21
N THR A 3 4.24 0.18 -23.58
CA THR A 3 5.30 1.00 -22.99
C THR A 3 5.00 1.33 -21.52
N SER A 4 3.75 1.62 -21.21
CA SER A 4 3.30 1.98 -19.85
C SER A 4 3.34 0.77 -18.90
N LEU A 5 2.83 -0.37 -19.36
CA LEU A 5 2.78 -1.63 -18.60
C LEU A 5 4.20 -2.17 -18.36
N GLY A 6 5.09 -2.05 -19.34
CA GLY A 6 6.50 -2.40 -19.20
C GLY A 6 7.21 -1.54 -18.14
N TRP A 7 6.95 -0.23 -18.13
CA TRP A 7 7.47 0.67 -17.10
C TRP A 7 6.95 0.33 -15.71
N LEU A 8 5.64 0.11 -15.56
CA LEU A 8 5.04 -0.30 -14.27
C LEU A 8 5.66 -1.60 -13.76
N LYS A 9 5.85 -2.58 -14.65
CA LYS A 9 6.45 -3.85 -14.28
C LYS A 9 7.88 -3.68 -13.75
N GLY A 10 8.71 -2.90 -14.44
CA GLY A 10 10.06 -2.60 -13.96
C GLY A 10 10.07 -1.96 -12.57
N GLN A 11 9.09 -1.12 -12.25
CA GLN A 11 8.99 -0.51 -10.92
C GLN A 11 8.62 -1.54 -9.83
N VAL A 12 7.70 -2.46 -10.13
CA VAL A 12 7.25 -3.51 -9.19
C VAL A 12 8.33 -4.56 -8.98
N ASP A 13 9.03 -4.96 -10.04
CA ASP A 13 10.09 -5.97 -9.99
C ASP A 13 11.29 -5.50 -9.14
N ASN A 14 11.53 -4.18 -9.06
CA ASN A 14 12.59 -3.59 -8.24
C ASN A 14 12.30 -3.59 -6.71
N ILE A 15 11.12 -4.04 -6.28
CA ILE A 15 10.78 -4.10 -4.86
C ILE A 15 11.36 -5.38 -4.26
N SER A 16 12.35 -5.25 -3.39
CA SER A 16 12.86 -6.34 -2.54
C SER A 16 12.65 -6.03 -1.06
N PHE A 17 12.40 -7.08 -0.29
CA PHE A 17 12.45 -7.12 1.17
C PHE A 17 13.30 -8.32 1.58
N ASP A 18 13.94 -8.22 2.73
CA ASP A 18 14.56 -9.36 3.39
C ASP A 18 13.49 -10.05 4.24
N GLU A 19 13.07 -11.25 3.84
CA GLU A 19 12.03 -11.99 4.57
C GLU A 19 12.45 -12.39 5.99
N SER A 20 13.76 -12.38 6.27
CA SER A 20 14.33 -12.73 7.56
C SER A 20 14.75 -11.52 8.41
N LEU A 21 14.35 -10.31 8.02
CA LEU A 21 14.84 -9.05 8.59
C LEU A 21 14.72 -8.95 10.12
N PHE A 22 13.68 -9.54 10.71
CA PHE A 22 13.46 -9.55 12.16
C PHE A 22 13.59 -10.96 12.79
N HIS A 23 14.09 -11.95 12.06
CA HIS A 23 14.28 -13.30 12.60
C HIS A 23 15.41 -13.33 13.63
N ILE A 24 15.05 -13.64 14.89
CA ILE A 24 16.02 -13.86 15.96
C ILE A 24 16.46 -15.33 15.91
N SER A 25 17.68 -15.58 15.45
CA SER A 25 18.23 -16.93 15.34
C SER A 25 18.49 -17.57 16.70
N TYR A 26 18.17 -18.86 16.85
CA TYR A 26 18.43 -19.65 18.06
C TYR A 26 18.96 -21.04 17.68
N GLY A 27 20.28 -21.24 17.78
CA GLY A 27 20.92 -22.47 17.34
C GLY A 27 20.86 -22.68 15.82
N ASP A 28 21.18 -23.89 15.37
CA ASP A 28 21.27 -24.20 13.94
C ASP A 28 19.89 -24.25 13.29
N ASN A 29 19.66 -23.38 12.30
CA ASN A 29 18.46 -23.32 11.46
C ASN A 29 17.13 -23.15 12.20
N LYS A 30 17.12 -22.56 13.41
CA LYS A 30 15.88 -22.20 14.11
C LYS A 30 15.86 -20.72 14.43
N TYR A 31 14.66 -20.16 14.54
CA TYR A 31 14.45 -18.78 14.95
C TYR A 31 13.27 -18.70 15.91
N ILE A 32 13.24 -17.63 16.71
CA ILE A 32 12.14 -17.33 17.61
C ILE A 32 11.08 -16.58 16.81
N PHE A 33 9.89 -17.18 16.66
CA PHE A 33 8.79 -16.61 15.88
C PHE A 33 7.93 -15.60 16.67
N GLY A 34 8.08 -15.53 17.99
CA GLY A 34 7.29 -14.65 18.85
C GLY A 34 7.54 -14.86 20.33
N ALA A 35 7.23 -13.83 21.12
CA ALA A 35 7.15 -13.90 22.57
C ALA A 35 5.96 -13.08 23.07
N ILE A 36 5.35 -13.50 24.18
CA ILE A 36 4.38 -12.69 24.93
C ILE A 36 5.12 -12.17 26.16
N HIS A 37 5.29 -10.86 26.24
CA HIS A 37 6.01 -10.22 27.34
C HIS A 37 5.46 -8.83 27.66
N THR A 38 5.89 -8.29 28.79
CA THR A 38 5.75 -6.87 29.09
C THR A 38 6.89 -6.13 28.40
N VAL A 39 6.58 -5.08 27.66
CA VAL A 39 7.58 -4.21 27.03
C VAL A 39 7.89 -3.07 28.01
N GLU A 40 9.15 -2.85 28.35
CA GLU A 40 9.55 -1.73 29.21
C GLU A 40 9.35 -0.38 28.50
N GLU A 41 9.30 0.72 29.26
CA GLU A 41 8.95 2.04 28.71
C GLU A 41 9.97 2.56 27.69
N ASP A 42 11.22 2.12 27.77
CA ASP A 42 12.34 2.45 26.87
C ASP A 42 12.59 1.40 25.78
N GLU A 43 12.03 0.20 25.87
CA GLU A 43 12.23 -0.88 24.88
C GLU A 43 11.36 -0.76 23.62
N VAL A 44 11.86 -1.28 22.50
CA VAL A 44 11.11 -1.45 21.26
C VAL A 44 10.50 -2.85 21.22
N ASP A 45 9.19 -2.95 21.00
CA ASP A 45 8.50 -4.23 20.86
C ASP A 45 8.83 -4.90 19.52
N ILE A 46 9.95 -5.62 19.50
CA ILE A 46 10.48 -6.26 18.29
C ILE A 46 9.56 -7.36 17.77
N PHE A 47 8.83 -8.06 18.65
CA PHE A 47 7.93 -9.14 18.25
C PHE A 47 6.64 -8.60 17.62
N ALA A 48 6.10 -7.49 18.13
CA ALA A 48 5.00 -6.79 17.45
C ALA A 48 5.43 -6.24 16.09
N ILE A 49 6.62 -5.62 16.01
CA ILE A 49 7.17 -5.12 14.74
C ILE A 49 7.36 -6.28 13.75
N SER A 50 7.97 -7.40 14.17
CA SER A 50 8.15 -8.59 13.34
C SER A 50 6.83 -9.12 12.80
N SER A 51 5.81 -9.23 13.65
CA SER A 51 4.48 -9.74 13.23
C SER A 51 3.81 -8.84 12.18
N ILE A 52 3.93 -7.51 12.34
CA ILE A 52 3.44 -6.56 11.35
C ILE A 52 4.26 -6.64 10.06
N TYR A 53 5.58 -6.81 10.18
CA TYR A 53 6.49 -6.94 9.04
C TYR A 53 6.22 -8.19 8.20
N ASP A 54 5.96 -9.34 8.84
CA ASP A 54 5.58 -10.58 8.16
C ASP A 54 4.27 -10.38 7.36
N THR A 55 3.32 -9.63 7.93
CA THR A 55 2.08 -9.27 7.25
C THR A 55 2.35 -8.36 6.05
N ILE A 56 3.29 -7.42 6.16
CA ILE A 56 3.71 -6.57 5.04
C ILE A 56 4.33 -7.41 3.91
N ILE A 57 5.17 -8.39 4.23
CA ILE A 57 5.76 -9.32 3.25
C ILE A 57 4.65 -10.11 2.54
N ASP A 58 3.71 -10.70 3.29
CA ASP A 58 2.59 -11.44 2.73
C ASP A 58 1.73 -10.59 1.78
N LEU A 59 1.40 -9.36 2.19
CA LEU A 59 0.66 -8.41 1.36
C LEU A 59 1.45 -8.03 0.10
N ASN A 60 2.74 -7.74 0.23
CA ASN A 60 3.63 -7.41 -0.88
C ASN A 60 3.65 -8.53 -1.93
N THR A 61 3.81 -9.79 -1.50
CA THR A 61 3.80 -10.97 -2.37
C THR A 61 2.46 -11.12 -3.08
N LYS A 62 1.34 -10.97 -2.37
CA LYS A 62 0.00 -11.10 -2.96
C LYS A 62 -0.36 -9.95 -3.92
N ILE A 63 0.14 -8.73 -3.67
CA ILE A 63 0.01 -7.61 -4.59
C ILE A 63 0.77 -7.92 -5.89
N LYS A 64 2.01 -8.44 -5.80
CA LYS A 64 2.81 -8.85 -6.97
C LYS A 64 2.13 -9.95 -7.79
N TYR A 65 1.55 -10.96 -7.14
CA TYR A 65 0.77 -11.98 -7.86
C TYR A 65 -0.40 -11.40 -8.63
N SER A 66 -1.12 -10.46 -8.03
CA SER A 66 -2.24 -9.78 -8.68
C SER A 66 -1.73 -8.92 -9.84
N PHE A 67 -0.64 -8.18 -9.65
CA PHE A 67 -0.01 -7.36 -10.69
C PHE A 67 0.41 -8.21 -11.90
N ASP A 68 1.14 -9.31 -11.69
CA ASP A 68 1.58 -10.19 -12.77
C ASP A 68 0.39 -10.84 -13.50
N ALA A 69 -0.71 -11.11 -12.81
CA ALA A 69 -1.93 -11.59 -13.44
C ALA A 69 -2.59 -10.51 -14.33
N VAL A 70 -2.58 -9.24 -13.91
CA VAL A 70 -3.02 -8.12 -14.76
C VAL A 70 -2.12 -7.98 -16.00
N VAL A 71 -0.80 -8.09 -15.83
CA VAL A 71 0.17 -8.04 -16.93
C VAL A 71 -0.12 -9.11 -17.98
N LYS A 72 -0.45 -10.33 -17.55
CA LYS A 72 -0.86 -11.44 -18.45
C LYS A 72 -2.17 -11.16 -19.19
N CYS A 73 -3.07 -10.37 -18.62
CA CYS A 73 -4.30 -9.95 -19.29
C CYS A 73 -4.04 -8.87 -20.37
N ASN A 74 -2.87 -8.24 -20.36
CA ASN A 74 -2.41 -7.23 -21.32
C ASN A 74 -3.51 -6.17 -21.64
N PRO A 75 -3.94 -5.39 -20.63
CA PRO A 75 -4.96 -4.35 -20.83
C PRO A 75 -4.50 -3.35 -21.91
N SER A 76 -5.43 -2.87 -22.73
CA SER A 76 -5.10 -1.91 -23.80
C SER A 76 -4.59 -0.60 -23.18
N GLU A 77 -3.46 -0.11 -23.72
CA GLU A 77 -2.91 1.21 -23.42
C GLU A 77 -3.50 2.30 -24.32
N ASN A 78 -4.19 1.90 -25.40
CA ASN A 78 -4.83 2.83 -26.32
C ASN A 78 -6.20 3.24 -25.78
N LEU A 79 -6.29 4.45 -25.22
CA LEU A 79 -7.53 4.98 -24.68
C LEU A 79 -8.66 5.08 -25.71
N MET A 80 -8.35 5.14 -27.01
CA MET A 80 -9.36 5.18 -28.08
C MET A 80 -10.02 3.82 -28.31
N GLU A 81 -9.39 2.72 -27.87
CA GLU A 81 -9.97 1.37 -27.92
C GLU A 81 -10.89 1.09 -26.74
N HIS A 82 -10.89 1.95 -25.71
CA HIS A 82 -11.65 1.74 -24.50
C HIS A 82 -13.16 1.93 -24.73
N LYS A 83 -13.88 0.81 -24.70
CA LYS A 83 -15.34 0.78 -24.84
C LYS A 83 -16.04 0.96 -23.51
N MET A 84 -16.24 2.22 -23.13
CA MET A 84 -16.80 2.57 -21.81
C MET A 84 -18.26 2.11 -21.61
N PHE A 85 -19.08 2.06 -22.66
CA PHE A 85 -20.51 1.71 -22.57
C PHE A 85 -20.81 0.23 -22.84
N GLU A 86 -19.83 -0.52 -23.36
CA GLU A 86 -19.99 -1.94 -23.64
C GLU A 86 -19.57 -2.78 -22.42
N LYS A 87 -20.03 -4.03 -22.41
CA LYS A 87 -19.55 -5.02 -21.44
C LYS A 87 -18.03 -5.18 -21.63
N PRO A 88 -17.22 -5.15 -20.55
CA PRO A 88 -15.79 -5.41 -20.67
C PRO A 88 -15.52 -6.78 -21.28
N SER A 89 -14.45 -6.88 -22.06
CA SER A 89 -13.96 -8.17 -22.55
C SER A 89 -13.59 -9.11 -21.39
N GLU A 90 -13.47 -10.41 -21.66
CA GLU A 90 -13.06 -11.37 -20.62
C GLU A 90 -11.69 -11.02 -20.02
N ASN A 91 -10.73 -10.63 -20.85
CA ASN A 91 -9.40 -10.21 -20.39
C ASN A 91 -9.46 -8.93 -19.56
N GLU A 92 -10.28 -7.96 -19.97
CA GLU A 92 -10.47 -6.75 -19.20
C GLU A 92 -11.15 -7.03 -17.86
N MET A 93 -12.15 -7.90 -17.83
CA MET A 93 -12.82 -8.32 -16.60
C MET A 93 -11.85 -9.02 -15.63
N LYS A 94 -10.99 -9.91 -16.14
CA LYS A 94 -9.91 -10.54 -15.35
C LYS A 94 -8.92 -9.51 -14.84
N ALA A 95 -8.48 -8.58 -15.69
CA ALA A 95 -7.58 -7.50 -15.29
C ALA A 95 -8.19 -6.68 -14.14
N LEU A 96 -9.46 -6.27 -14.29
CA LEU A 96 -10.18 -5.52 -13.26
C LEU A 96 -10.30 -6.30 -11.94
N TYR A 97 -10.61 -7.59 -11.99
CA TYR A 97 -10.64 -8.45 -10.79
C TYR A 97 -9.30 -8.46 -10.03
N TYR A 98 -8.18 -8.58 -10.74
CA TYR A 98 -6.87 -8.55 -10.10
C TYR A 98 -6.47 -7.14 -9.62
N ILE A 99 -6.89 -6.09 -10.33
CA ILE A 99 -6.71 -4.70 -9.90
C ILE A 99 -7.49 -4.44 -8.59
N GLU A 100 -8.73 -4.88 -8.48
CA GLU A 100 -9.52 -4.75 -7.24
C GLU A 100 -8.81 -5.44 -6.05
N ASN A 101 -8.23 -6.62 -6.31
CA ASN A 101 -7.41 -7.34 -5.34
C ASN A 101 -6.16 -6.56 -4.91
N MET A 102 -5.52 -5.84 -5.83
CA MET A 102 -4.42 -4.93 -5.50
C MET A 102 -4.91 -3.77 -4.64
N ILE A 103 -6.01 -3.13 -5.01
CA ILE A 103 -6.57 -1.96 -4.29
C ILE A 103 -6.85 -2.28 -2.83
N PHE A 104 -7.47 -3.44 -2.58
CA PHE A 104 -7.76 -3.89 -1.23
C PHE A 104 -6.47 -4.09 -0.42
N ARG A 105 -5.51 -4.82 -0.97
CA ARG A 105 -4.24 -5.13 -0.29
C ARG A 105 -3.36 -3.91 -0.09
N THR A 106 -3.32 -2.97 -1.04
CA THR A 106 -2.64 -1.68 -0.89
C THR A 106 -3.27 -0.84 0.22
N SER A 107 -4.60 -0.86 0.34
CA SER A 107 -5.27 -0.21 1.49
C SER A 107 -4.82 -0.82 2.82
N THR A 108 -4.78 -2.16 2.90
CA THR A 108 -4.29 -2.87 4.10
C THR A 108 -2.81 -2.57 4.37
N LEU A 109 -1.99 -2.40 3.34
CA LEU A 109 -0.58 -2.04 3.47
C LEU A 109 -0.38 -0.67 4.14
N TRP A 110 -1.25 0.30 3.83
CA TRP A 110 -1.29 1.58 4.52
C TRP A 110 -1.70 1.44 6.00
N ASP A 111 -2.63 0.53 6.31
CA ASP A 111 -2.99 0.22 7.69
C ASP A 111 -1.82 -0.44 8.45
N MET A 112 -1.05 -1.32 7.81
CA MET A 112 0.17 -1.90 8.39
C MET A 112 1.23 -0.83 8.66
N LEU A 113 1.40 0.15 7.77
CA LEU A 113 2.28 1.29 8.01
C LEU A 113 1.85 2.09 9.25
N ALA A 114 0.55 2.36 9.40
CA ALA A 114 0.03 3.04 10.58
C ALA A 114 0.24 2.22 11.86
N GLN A 115 0.10 0.90 11.80
CA GLN A 115 0.36 0.00 12.92
C GLN A 115 1.84 -0.04 13.30
N LEU A 116 2.76 -0.12 12.33
CA LEU A 116 4.20 -0.01 12.57
C LEU A 116 4.52 1.29 13.31
N CYS A 117 4.01 2.42 12.82
CA CYS A 117 4.19 3.70 13.47
C CYS A 117 3.56 3.76 14.86
N ASN A 118 2.39 3.15 15.07
CA ASN A 118 1.72 3.12 16.37
C ASN A 118 2.56 2.39 17.43
N VAL A 119 3.14 1.24 17.07
CA VAL A 119 4.03 0.45 17.92
C VAL A 119 5.34 1.21 18.14
N PHE A 120 6.03 1.59 17.06
CA PHE A 120 7.36 2.21 17.14
C PHE A 120 7.34 3.57 17.86
N TRP A 121 6.31 4.39 17.65
CA TRP A 121 6.19 5.69 18.34
C TRP A 121 5.55 5.59 19.73
N LYS A 122 5.28 4.37 20.22
CA LYS A 122 4.68 4.10 21.54
C LYS A 122 3.37 4.88 21.76
N ILE A 123 2.56 4.98 20.71
CA ILE A 123 1.27 5.69 20.76
C ILE A 123 0.22 4.87 21.52
N ASN A 124 0.33 3.54 21.46
CA ASN A 124 -0.53 2.60 22.17
C ASN A 124 -2.04 2.80 21.90
N ARG A 125 -2.41 3.26 20.68
CA ARG A 125 -3.81 3.23 20.26
C ARG A 125 -4.23 1.77 20.04
N PRO A 126 -5.43 1.37 20.48
CA PRO A 126 -5.99 0.06 20.14
C PRO A 126 -5.97 -0.17 18.63
N ILE A 127 -5.48 -1.32 18.20
CA ILE A 127 -5.22 -1.64 16.79
C ILE A 127 -6.51 -1.53 15.95
N ASP A 128 -7.65 -1.94 16.51
CA ASP A 128 -8.98 -1.88 15.90
C ASP A 128 -9.50 -0.44 15.68
N LYS A 129 -8.83 0.57 16.26
CA LYS A 129 -9.20 1.98 16.17
C LYS A 129 -8.21 2.81 15.33
N ILE A 130 -7.25 2.16 14.67
CA ILE A 130 -6.27 2.85 13.82
C ILE A 130 -6.88 3.01 12.42
N TYR A 131 -7.44 4.19 12.17
CA TYR A 131 -7.81 4.60 10.82
C TYR A 131 -6.67 5.39 10.19
N THR A 132 -5.95 4.80 9.23
CA THR A 132 -4.73 5.36 8.61
C THR A 132 -4.80 6.85 8.32
N GLY A 133 -5.86 7.32 7.64
CA GLY A 133 -6.00 8.73 7.29
C GLY A 133 -6.07 9.66 8.52
N ALA A 134 -6.84 9.26 9.54
CA ALA A 134 -6.96 10.02 10.79
C ALA A 134 -5.68 9.93 11.63
N PHE A 135 -5.07 8.75 11.69
CA PHE A 135 -3.81 8.52 12.39
C PHE A 135 -2.71 9.47 11.89
N PHE A 136 -2.42 9.47 10.59
CA PHE A 136 -1.38 10.35 10.05
C PHE A 136 -1.76 11.83 10.08
N HIS A 137 -3.04 12.18 9.96
CA HIS A 137 -3.51 13.54 10.18
C HIS A 137 -3.20 14.03 11.61
N ASP A 138 -3.55 13.25 12.63
CA ASP A 138 -3.35 13.62 14.03
C ASP A 138 -1.88 13.85 14.35
N TYR A 139 -0.99 12.97 13.86
CA TYR A 139 0.45 13.06 14.10
C TYR A 139 1.18 13.95 13.08
N SER A 140 0.50 14.48 12.06
CA SER A 140 1.09 15.51 11.18
C SER A 140 1.15 16.89 11.82
N GLN A 141 0.40 17.10 12.92
CA GLN A 141 0.18 18.39 13.55
C GLN A 141 0.14 18.29 15.08
N GLY A 142 -0.07 19.44 15.73
CA GLY A 142 -0.16 19.51 17.19
C GLY A 142 1.19 19.32 17.91
N LYS A 143 1.12 19.05 19.21
CA LYS A 143 2.29 18.96 20.10
C LYS A 143 3.15 17.73 19.84
N ASN A 144 2.54 16.63 19.39
CA ASN A 144 3.21 15.34 19.15
C ASN A 144 3.53 15.11 17.67
N LYS A 145 3.68 16.19 16.89
CA LYS A 145 3.90 16.10 15.45
C LYS A 145 5.15 15.26 15.12
N LYS A 146 5.02 14.38 14.14
CA LYS A 146 6.10 13.58 13.57
C LYS A 146 6.32 14.01 12.12
N ILE A 147 7.57 14.30 11.75
CA ILE A 147 7.90 14.69 10.37
C ILE A 147 7.46 13.60 9.39
N PHE A 148 7.67 12.33 9.75
CA PHE A 148 7.17 11.18 8.99
C PHE A 148 5.66 11.24 8.73
N ALA A 149 4.86 11.45 9.78
CA ALA A 149 3.41 11.53 9.63
C ALA A 149 2.97 12.70 8.76
N LYS A 150 3.68 13.84 8.85
CA LYS A 150 3.45 14.99 7.95
C LYS A 150 3.70 14.63 6.49
N ASP A 151 4.78 13.90 6.18
CA ASP A 151 5.09 13.52 4.80
C ASP A 151 4.07 12.54 4.23
N VAL A 152 3.62 11.56 5.04
CA VAL A 152 2.55 10.63 4.66
C VAL A 152 1.23 11.38 4.44
N TYR A 153 0.87 12.27 5.36
CA TYR A 153 -0.37 13.04 5.24
C TYR A 153 -0.36 14.02 4.06
N ASN A 154 0.80 14.63 3.76
CA ASN A 154 0.97 15.44 2.56
C ASN A 154 0.72 14.62 1.29
N TYR A 155 1.18 13.37 1.25
CA TYR A 155 0.88 12.46 0.14
C TYR A 155 -0.63 12.19 0.01
N PHE A 156 -1.33 11.96 1.13
CA PHE A 156 -2.79 11.78 1.12
C PHE A 156 -3.55 13.02 0.63
N LYS A 157 -2.94 14.20 0.71
CA LYS A 157 -3.51 15.49 0.29
C LYS A 157 -3.01 15.98 -1.06
N GLU A 158 -2.25 15.18 -1.79
CA GLU A 158 -1.82 15.54 -3.13
C GLU A 158 -3.03 15.83 -4.02
N THR A 159 -3.03 17.00 -4.66
CA THR A 159 -3.99 17.33 -5.71
C THR A 159 -3.79 16.38 -6.88
N ASP A 160 -4.90 15.93 -7.47
CA ASP A 160 -4.86 15.04 -8.62
C ASP A 160 -4.16 15.71 -9.81
N GLU A 161 -3.12 15.04 -10.33
CA GLU A 161 -2.34 15.52 -11.47
C GLU A 161 -1.91 14.31 -12.31
N ILE A 162 -2.47 14.22 -13.52
CA ILE A 162 -2.15 13.18 -14.49
C ILE A 162 -1.05 13.72 -15.41
N LYS A 163 0.00 12.93 -15.60
CA LYS A 163 1.16 13.24 -16.44
C LYS A 163 1.32 12.20 -17.54
N GLY A 164 2.43 12.25 -18.28
CA GLY A 164 2.76 11.25 -19.28
C GLY A 164 2.80 9.83 -18.71
N ASP A 165 2.68 8.86 -19.60
CA ASP A 165 2.59 7.43 -19.30
C ASP A 165 3.75 6.90 -18.43
N LEU A 166 4.95 7.43 -18.65
CA LEU A 166 6.19 7.07 -17.96
C LEU A 166 6.51 7.96 -16.74
N GLU A 167 5.60 8.87 -16.39
CA GLU A 167 5.74 9.78 -15.26
C GLU A 167 4.82 9.38 -14.11
N LYS A 168 5.20 9.74 -12.87
CA LYS A 168 4.36 9.50 -11.69
C LYS A 168 3.20 10.49 -11.66
N TRP A 169 2.00 9.97 -11.44
CA TRP A 169 0.79 10.75 -11.20
C TRP A 169 0.69 11.13 -9.71
N LYS A 170 -0.05 12.20 -9.42
CA LYS A 170 -0.34 12.64 -8.05
C LYS A 170 -1.80 12.37 -7.68
N GLY A 171 -2.09 12.39 -6.38
CA GLY A 171 -3.45 12.18 -5.88
C GLY A 171 -3.93 10.72 -5.94
N ASN A 172 -3.00 9.78 -6.11
CA ASN A 172 -3.32 8.36 -6.26
C ASN A 172 -4.00 7.79 -5.01
N PHE A 173 -3.58 8.19 -3.80
CA PHE A 173 -4.21 7.74 -2.56
C PHE A 173 -5.71 8.04 -2.51
N GLU A 174 -6.10 9.29 -2.77
CA GLU A 174 -7.51 9.68 -2.71
C GLU A 174 -8.30 9.01 -3.83
N TYR A 175 -7.75 8.91 -5.05
CA TYR A 175 -8.37 8.17 -6.15
C TYR A 175 -8.67 6.72 -5.76
N ILE A 176 -7.68 6.02 -5.21
CA ILE A 176 -7.82 4.60 -4.83
C ILE A 176 -8.78 4.42 -3.64
N LYS A 177 -8.75 5.34 -2.67
CA LYS A 177 -9.70 5.38 -1.56
C LYS A 177 -11.14 5.60 -2.03
N GLU A 178 -11.37 6.54 -2.93
CA GLU A 178 -12.70 6.77 -3.51
C GLU A 178 -13.18 5.58 -4.34
N TYR A 179 -12.30 5.00 -5.15
CA TYR A 179 -12.59 3.82 -5.96
C TYR A 179 -13.02 2.64 -5.07
N ARG A 180 -12.27 2.36 -4.00
CA ARG A 180 -12.61 1.33 -3.00
C ARG A 180 -13.94 1.64 -2.31
N ASN A 181 -14.15 2.88 -1.85
CA ASN A 181 -15.38 3.26 -1.16
C ASN A 181 -16.62 3.12 -2.06
N LYS A 182 -16.48 3.35 -3.38
CA LYS A 182 -17.56 3.09 -4.34
C LYS A 182 -17.88 1.60 -4.43
N MET A 183 -16.86 0.74 -4.54
CA MET A 183 -17.04 -0.72 -4.57
C MET A 183 -17.78 -1.25 -3.33
N THR A 184 -17.50 -0.70 -2.14
CA THR A 184 -18.06 -1.20 -0.88
C THR A 184 -19.41 -0.61 -0.51
N HIS A 185 -19.74 0.60 -0.98
CA HIS A 185 -20.91 1.34 -0.47
C HIS A 185 -21.91 1.82 -1.51
N ARG A 186 -21.64 1.66 -2.82
CA ARG A 186 -22.51 2.16 -3.89
C ARG A 186 -22.70 1.12 -4.98
N ASN A 187 -22.00 1.32 -6.09
CA ASN A 187 -22.01 0.56 -7.31
C ASN A 187 -20.57 0.27 -7.70
N SER A 188 -20.33 -0.88 -8.33
CA SER A 188 -18.99 -1.19 -8.81
C SER A 188 -18.52 -0.09 -9.78
N PRO A 189 -17.36 0.56 -9.56
CA PRO A 189 -16.78 1.54 -10.46
C PRO A 189 -16.36 0.93 -11.81
N ASN A 190 -16.36 -0.41 -11.88
CA ASN A 190 -16.14 -1.20 -13.09
C ASN A 190 -17.38 -1.42 -13.94
N ILE A 191 -18.52 -0.82 -13.58
CA ILE A 191 -19.76 -0.86 -14.35
C ILE A 191 -20.13 0.57 -14.72
N THR A 192 -20.39 0.79 -16.01
CA THR A 192 -20.97 2.06 -16.45
C THR A 192 -22.43 2.09 -16.03
N SER A 193 -22.80 3.09 -15.23
CA SER A 193 -24.15 3.21 -14.68
C SER A 193 -24.59 4.66 -14.60
N LEU A 194 -25.87 4.87 -14.92
CA LEU A 194 -26.60 6.12 -14.78
C LEU A 194 -27.76 5.84 -13.82
N SER A 195 -27.68 6.34 -12.59
CA SER A 195 -28.73 6.12 -11.59
C SER A 195 -28.83 7.28 -10.60
N ASN A 196 -29.84 7.24 -9.73
CA ASN A 196 -29.98 8.20 -8.63
C ASN A 196 -28.82 8.13 -7.61
N PHE A 197 -27.98 7.08 -7.65
CA PHE A 197 -26.75 6.97 -6.85
C PHE A 197 -25.54 7.66 -7.51
N GLY A 198 -25.67 8.11 -8.77
CA GLY A 198 -24.65 8.86 -9.51
C GLY A 198 -24.49 8.43 -10.97
N MET A 199 -23.71 9.24 -11.70
CA MET A 199 -23.20 8.91 -13.04
C MET A 199 -21.77 8.37 -12.91
N GLN A 200 -21.52 7.18 -13.43
CA GLN A 200 -20.19 6.55 -13.43
C GLN A 200 -19.91 5.98 -14.82
N LEU A 201 -18.77 6.38 -15.39
CA LEU A 201 -18.20 5.72 -16.57
C LEU A 201 -17.07 4.81 -16.10
N ARG A 202 -17.06 3.59 -16.64
CA ARG A 202 -16.00 2.60 -16.38
C ARG A 202 -14.66 3.15 -16.90
N PRO A 203 -13.61 3.30 -16.06
CA PRO A 203 -12.31 3.73 -16.53
C PRO A 203 -11.58 2.60 -17.29
N PRO A 204 -10.60 2.92 -18.14
CA PRO A 204 -9.70 1.92 -18.72
C PRO A 204 -8.92 1.17 -17.63
N ALA A 205 -8.79 -0.15 -17.76
CA ALA A 205 -8.09 -0.97 -16.76
C ALA A 205 -6.63 -0.53 -16.53
N ILE A 206 -5.91 -0.14 -17.60
CA ILE A 206 -4.53 0.36 -17.49
C ILE A 206 -4.43 1.62 -16.60
N PHE A 207 -5.45 2.48 -16.65
CA PHE A 207 -5.49 3.70 -15.86
C PHE A 207 -5.57 3.38 -14.38
N ILE A 208 -6.47 2.47 -14.01
CA ILE A 208 -6.66 2.03 -12.62
C ILE A 208 -5.41 1.27 -12.13
N LEU A 209 -4.83 0.41 -12.98
CA LEU A 209 -3.60 -0.31 -12.69
C LEU A 209 -2.46 0.66 -12.34
N LYS A 210 -2.27 1.71 -13.15
CA LYS A 210 -1.23 2.72 -12.89
C LYS A 210 -1.46 3.42 -11.55
N ARG A 211 -2.68 3.87 -11.27
CA ARG A 211 -3.06 4.51 -10.00
C ARG A 211 -2.72 3.63 -8.79
N VAL A 212 -3.17 2.37 -8.79
CA VAL A 212 -2.95 1.47 -7.64
C VAL A 212 -1.49 1.06 -7.50
N THR A 213 -0.79 0.87 -8.62
CA THR A 213 0.64 0.50 -8.60
C THR A 213 1.48 1.63 -8.02
N GLU A 214 1.19 2.89 -8.39
CA GLU A 214 1.93 4.04 -7.86
C GLU A 214 1.60 4.33 -6.40
N ASP A 215 0.37 4.13 -5.95
CA ASP A 215 0.00 4.20 -4.53
C ASP A 215 0.70 3.11 -3.71
N TYR A 216 0.71 1.87 -4.22
CA TYR A 216 1.47 0.76 -3.65
C TYR A 216 2.97 1.07 -3.52
N LEU A 217 3.60 1.57 -4.59
CA LEU A 217 5.00 1.96 -4.56
C LEU A 217 5.29 3.04 -3.52
N LYS A 218 4.35 3.97 -3.31
CA LYS A 218 4.47 5.00 -2.27
C LYS A 218 4.36 4.41 -0.87
N ALA A 219 3.41 3.52 -0.62
CA ALA A 219 3.29 2.81 0.65
C ALA A 219 4.59 2.06 0.99
N ILE A 220 5.13 1.31 0.02
CA ILE A 220 6.42 0.60 0.16
C ILE A 220 7.57 1.56 0.50
N LYS A 221 7.64 2.73 -0.15
CA LYS A 221 8.66 3.73 0.15
C LYS A 221 8.59 4.21 1.60
N PHE A 222 7.39 4.46 2.12
CA PHE A 222 7.22 4.87 3.52
C PHE A 222 7.49 3.73 4.50
N ILE A 223 7.10 2.51 4.16
CA ILE A 223 7.44 1.31 4.96
C ILE A 223 8.95 1.16 5.08
N LYS A 224 9.70 1.21 3.97
CA LYS A 224 11.17 1.10 4.02
C LYS A 224 11.78 2.18 4.90
N ARG A 225 11.32 3.42 4.76
CA ARG A 225 11.79 4.55 5.58
C ARG A 225 11.52 4.36 7.08
N ILE A 226 10.34 3.86 7.50
CA ILE A 226 10.09 3.63 8.93
C ILE A 226 10.90 2.44 9.45
N LEU A 227 11.18 1.44 8.62
CA LEU A 227 12.09 0.34 8.97
C LEU A 227 13.51 0.86 9.21
N ASP A 228 14.01 1.75 8.34
CA ASP A 228 15.32 2.39 8.53
C ASP A 228 15.39 3.16 9.87
N ASP A 229 14.32 3.87 10.23
CA ASP A 229 14.20 4.57 11.52
C ASP A 229 14.20 3.57 12.71
N ILE A 230 13.50 2.43 12.57
CA ILE A 230 13.48 1.36 13.59
C ILE A 230 14.87 0.77 13.78
N PHE A 231 15.57 0.42 12.70
CA PHE A 231 16.92 -0.15 12.77
C PHE A 231 17.92 0.81 13.40
N THR A 232 17.86 2.08 13.02
CA THR A 232 18.70 3.12 13.62
C THR A 232 18.51 3.22 15.14
N GLU A 233 17.30 2.96 15.65
CA GLU A 233 17.04 2.97 17.08
C GLU A 233 17.51 1.69 17.78
N LEU A 234 17.30 0.53 17.16
CA LEU A 234 17.80 -0.76 17.68
C LEU A 234 19.33 -0.77 17.81
N GLU A 235 20.04 -0.18 16.83
CA GLU A 235 21.50 -0.07 16.87
C GLU A 235 22.02 0.80 18.03
N LYS A 236 21.28 1.85 18.43
CA LYS A 236 21.66 2.68 19.58
C LYS A 236 21.49 1.97 20.93
N GLY A 237 20.59 0.99 20.99
CA GLY A 237 20.33 0.19 22.18
C GLY A 237 21.36 -0.90 22.43
N THR A 238 22.13 -1.30 21.42
CA THR A 238 23.26 -2.23 21.54
C THR A 238 24.49 -1.51 22.12
N PRO A 239 25.02 -1.91 23.29
CA PRO A 239 26.31 -1.42 23.76
C PRO A 239 27.39 -1.74 22.73
N SER A 240 28.23 -0.77 22.39
CA SER A 240 29.45 -1.02 21.61
C SER A 240 30.33 -2.03 22.36
N GLU A 241 30.63 -3.16 21.73
CA GLU A 241 31.59 -4.16 22.23
C GLU A 241 32.97 -3.57 22.52
#